data_AF-A0A7J9J8Y5-F1
#
_entry.id   AF-A0A7J9J8Y5-F1
#
_cell.length_a   1.000
_cell.length_b   1.000
_cell.length_c   1.000
_cell.angle_alpha   90.00
_cell.angle_beta   90.00
_cell.angle_gamma   90.00
#
_symmetry.space_group_name_H-M   'P 1'
#
loop_
_entity.id
_entity.type
_entity.pdbx_description
1 polymer ?
#
loop_
_entity_poly.entity_id
_entity_poly.type
_entity_poly.pdbx_seq_one_letter_code
_entity_poly.pdbx_strand_id
1 'polypeptide(L)'
;MYSNFKEQAIEYVKQAVQEDNAGNYSKAFPLYMNALEYFKTHLKYEKNPKIREAITQKFTEYLRRAEEIRAVLDEGGPGPASNGDAAVATRPKS
;
A
#
# COMPACT_ATOMS: atom_id res chain seq x y z
N MET A 1 16.53 -2.43 -22.99
CA MET A 1 16.35 -1.96 -21.61
C MET A 1 15.10 -2.61 -21.05
N TYR A 2 15.25 -3.63 -20.18
CA TYR A 2 14.12 -4.06 -19.36
C TYR A 2 13.92 -2.96 -18.31
N SER A 3 12.90 -2.13 -18.48
CA SER A 3 12.46 -1.24 -17.40
C SER A 3 12.00 -2.14 -16.25
N ASN A 4 12.83 -2.28 -15.22
CA ASN A 4 12.52 -3.15 -14.09
C ASN A 4 11.53 -2.43 -13.17
N PHE A 5 10.27 -2.39 -13.61
CA PHE A 5 9.18 -1.72 -12.90
C PHE A 5 9.08 -2.14 -11.43
N LYS A 6 9.43 -3.40 -11.12
CA LYS A 6 9.49 -3.89 -9.74
C LYS A 6 10.56 -3.16 -8.91
N GLU A 7 11.77 -2.98 -9.43
CA GLU A 7 12.83 -2.26 -8.73
C GLU A 7 12.44 -0.79 -8.51
N GLN A 8 11.86 -0.14 -9.52
CA GLN A 8 11.37 1.24 -9.37
C GLN A 8 10.27 1.34 -8.31
N ALA A 9 9.32 0.41 -8.29
CA ALA A 9 8.31 0.35 -7.24
C ALA A 9 8.93 0.23 -5.85
N ILE A 10 9.96 -0.62 -5.70
CA ILE A 10 10.67 -0.82 -4.43
C ILE A 10 11.36 0.46 -3.96
N GLU A 11 12.00 1.22 -4.86
CA GLU A 11 12.63 2.49 -4.49
C GLU A 11 11.61 3.53 -4.02
N TYR A 12 10.46 3.63 -4.69
CA TYR A 12 9.36 4.49 -4.21
C TYR A 12 8.82 4.05 -2.86
N VAL A 13 8.63 2.75 -2.62
CA VAL A 13 8.18 2.22 -1.32
C VAL A 13 9.17 2.59 -0.21
N LYS A 14 10.48 2.43 -0.44
CA LYS A 14 11.49 2.77 0.58
C LYS A 14 11.37 4.23 1.01
N GLN A 15 11.25 5.14 0.03
CA GLN A 15 11.07 6.57 0.29
C GLN A 15 9.72 6.85 0.98
N ALA A 16 8.64 6.21 0.51
CA ALA A 16 7.31 6.36 1.09
C ALA A 16 7.29 5.97 2.57
N VAL A 17 7.86 4.80 2.90
CA VAL A 17 7.97 4.29 4.28
C VAL A 17 8.84 5.21 5.14
N GLN A 18 9.93 5.75 4.60
CA GLN A 18 10.78 6.69 5.33
C GLN A 18 10.01 7.97 5.70
N GLU A 19 9.28 8.55 4.76
CA GLU A 19 8.48 9.76 4.99
C GLU A 19 7.27 9.47 5.90
N ASP A 20 6.63 8.30 5.74
CA ASP A 20 5.51 7.84 6.57
C ASP A 20 5.95 7.70 8.04
N ASN A 21 7.06 7.01 8.27
CA ASN A 21 7.64 6.87 9.62
C ASN A 21 8.09 8.21 10.22
N ALA A 22 8.42 9.19 9.39
CA ALA A 22 8.74 10.55 9.82
C ALA A 22 7.49 11.42 10.08
N GLY A 23 6.28 10.88 9.86
CA GLY A 23 5.01 11.62 9.96
C GLY A 23 4.76 12.60 8.81
N ASN A 24 5.60 12.57 7.77
CA ASN A 24 5.49 13.43 6.59
C ASN A 24 4.47 12.87 5.60
N TYR A 25 3.23 12.71 6.05
CA TYR A 25 2.13 12.07 5.31
C TYR A 25 1.87 12.69 3.94
N SER A 26 1.97 14.02 3.81
CA SER A 26 1.81 14.71 2.53
C SER A 26 2.89 14.34 1.49
N LYS A 27 4.08 13.90 1.94
CA LYS A 27 5.15 13.39 1.07
C LYS A 27 5.04 11.88 0.87
N ALA A 28 4.68 11.13 1.90
CA ALA A 28 4.55 9.69 1.84
C ALA A 28 3.46 9.22 0.86
N PHE A 29 2.29 9.88 0.89
CA PHE A 29 1.15 9.52 0.04
C PHE A 29 1.47 9.45 -1.46
N PRO A 30 1.99 10.51 -2.11
CA PRO A 30 2.30 10.44 -3.54
C PRO A 30 3.39 9.40 -3.87
N LEU A 31 4.32 9.13 -2.95
CA LEU A 31 5.34 8.09 -3.14
C LEU A 31 4.74 6.69 -3.13
N TYR A 32 3.80 6.41 -2.21
CA TYR A 32 3.04 5.15 -2.24
C TYR A 32 2.23 4.99 -3.53
N MET A 33 1.56 6.05 -3.98
CA MET A 33 0.81 6.03 -5.24
C MET A 33 1.69 5.72 -6.44
N ASN A 34 2.87 6.35 -6.54
CA ASN A 34 3.85 6.05 -7.58
C ASN A 34 4.28 4.57 -7.53
N ALA A 35 4.64 4.05 -6.35
CA ALA A 35 5.01 2.65 -6.20
C ALA A 35 3.93 1.68 -6.70
N LEU A 36 2.66 1.96 -6.38
CA LEU A 36 1.51 1.16 -6.79
C LEU A 36 1.34 1.16 -8.31
N GLU A 37 1.55 2.28 -9.00
CA GLU A 37 1.50 2.33 -10.47
C GLU A 37 2.57 1.45 -11.13
N TYR A 38 3.78 1.45 -10.56
CA TYR A 38 4.87 0.59 -11.02
C TYR A 38 4.59 -0.89 -10.74
N PHE A 39 4.06 -1.24 -9.57
CA PHE A 39 3.64 -2.62 -9.27
C PHE A 39 2.52 -3.08 -10.20
N LYS A 40 1.52 -2.24 -10.47
CA LYS A 40 0.43 -2.54 -11.42
C LYS A 40 0.98 -2.81 -12.82
N THR A 41 1.95 -2.01 -13.27
CA THR A 41 2.61 -2.21 -14.56
C THR A 41 3.40 -3.50 -14.59
N HIS A 42 4.18 -3.81 -13.55
CA HIS A 42 4.90 -5.07 -13.44
C HIS A 42 3.95 -6.29 -13.48
N LEU A 43 2.84 -6.25 -12.74
CA LEU A 43 1.85 -7.32 -12.69
C LEU A 43 1.16 -7.60 -14.03
N LYS A 44 1.08 -6.62 -14.95
CA LYS A 44 0.55 -6.84 -16.31
C LYS A 44 1.38 -7.84 -17.12
N TYR A 45 2.70 -7.86 -16.88
CA TYR A 45 3.64 -8.64 -17.67
C TYR A 45 4.20 -9.86 -16.94
N GLU A 46 4.12 -9.90 -15.60
CA GLU A 46 4.55 -11.05 -14.82
C GLU A 46 3.66 -12.28 -15.09
N LYS A 47 4.30 -13.43 -15.33
CA LYS A 47 3.64 -14.70 -15.66
C LYS A 47 3.75 -15.73 -14.55
N ASN A 48 4.75 -15.61 -13.68
CA ASN A 48 4.94 -16.53 -12.59
C ASN A 48 3.87 -16.29 -11.50
N PRO A 49 2.96 -17.24 -11.26
CA PRO A 49 1.84 -17.04 -10.33
C PRO A 49 2.31 -16.77 -8.89
N LYS A 50 3.40 -17.40 -8.45
CA LYS A 50 3.95 -17.18 -7.10
C LYS A 50 4.48 -15.75 -6.92
N ILE A 51 5.14 -15.21 -7.96
CA ILE A 51 5.64 -13.83 -7.93
C ILE A 51 4.48 -12.84 -7.97
N ARG A 52 3.47 -13.09 -8.82
CA ARG A 52 2.25 -12.27 -8.90
C ARG A 52 1.55 -12.20 -7.55
N GLU A 53 1.37 -13.34 -6.90
CA GLU A 53 0.72 -13.41 -5.58
C GLU A 53 1.49 -12.58 -4.55
N ALA A 54 2.81 -12.78 -4.43
CA ALA A 54 3.65 -12.02 -3.51
C ALA A 54 3.58 -10.51 -3.74
N ILE A 55 3.61 -10.07 -5.01
CA ILE A 55 3.52 -8.65 -5.36
C ILE A 55 2.10 -8.12 -5.12
N THR A 56 1.07 -8.92 -5.33
CA THR A 56 -0.32 -8.52 -5.09
C THR A 56 -0.58 -8.32 -3.60
N GLN A 57 -0.05 -9.20 -2.74
CA GLN A 57 -0.11 -9.03 -1.29
C GLN A 57 0.52 -7.69 -0.87
N LYS A 58 1.74 -7.40 -1.34
CA LYS A 58 2.42 -6.13 -1.07
C LYS A 58 1.70 -4.92 -1.65
N PHE A 59 1.15 -5.04 -2.85
CA PHE A 59 0.33 -3.98 -3.46
C PHE A 59 -0.84 -3.62 -2.54
N THR A 60 -1.58 -4.61 -2.04
CA THR A 60 -2.74 -4.38 -1.17
C THR A 60 -2.33 -3.76 0.18
N GLU A 61 -1.21 -4.21 0.77
CA GLU A 61 -0.67 -3.60 2.00
C GLU A 61 -0.36 -2.11 1.81
N TYR A 62 0.33 -1.75 0.73
CA TYR A 62 0.69 -0.35 0.46
C TYR A 62 -0.49 0.51 0.02
N LEU A 63 -1.46 -0.07 -0.69
CA LEU A 63 -2.71 0.63 -1.03
C LEU A 63 -3.49 1.00 0.23
N ARG A 64 -3.69 0.03 1.14
CA ARG A 64 -4.35 0.29 2.41
C ARG A 64 -3.65 1.39 3.19
N ARG A 65 -2.31 1.36 3.28
CA ARG A 65 -1.58 2.41 3.98
C ARG A 65 -1.75 3.79 3.33
N ALA A 66 -1.74 3.86 2.00
CA ALA A 66 -2.00 5.10 1.28
C ALA A 66 -3.42 5.64 1.55
N GLU A 67 -4.43 4.77 1.63
CA GLU A 67 -5.81 5.14 2.00
C GLU A 67 -5.89 5.67 3.44
N GLU A 68 -5.22 5.02 4.40
CA GLU A 68 -5.12 5.49 5.78
C GLU A 68 -4.46 6.89 5.85
N ILE A 69 -3.35 7.07 5.14
CA ILE A 69 -2.66 8.36 5.06
C ILE A 69 -3.57 9.43 4.46
N ARG A 70 -4.32 9.10 3.39
CA ARG A 70 -5.26 10.03 2.77
C ARG A 70 -6.36 10.47 3.75
N ALA A 71 -6.91 9.54 4.52
CA ALA A 71 -7.90 9.88 5.55
C ALA A 71 -7.32 10.86 6.58
N VAL A 72 -6.07 10.64 7.05
CA VAL A 72 -5.40 11.57 7.98
C VAL A 72 -5.20 12.97 7.37
N LEU A 73 -4.89 13.05 6.08
CA LEU A 73 -4.71 14.32 5.37
C LEU A 73 -6.05 15.06 5.16
N ASP A 74 -7.11 14.33 4.84
CA ASP A 74 -8.45 14.86 4.60
C ASP A 74 -9.13 15.30 5.92
N GLU A 75 -8.85 14.62 7.04
CA GLU A 75 -9.37 14.96 8.39
C GLU A 75 -8.60 16.10 9.09
N GLY A 76 -7.53 16.64 8.47
CA GLY A 76 -6.85 17.85 8.95
C GLY A 76 -5.77 17.63 10.03
N GLY A 77 -5.20 16.44 10.16
CA GLY A 77 -4.23 16.07 11.20
C GLY A 77 -4.77 14.97 12.13
N PRO A 78 -3.93 14.37 13.00
CA PRO A 78 -4.15 13.01 13.49
C PRO A 78 -5.42 12.89 14.34
N GLY A 79 -6.51 12.46 13.70
CA GLY A 79 -7.72 11.94 14.33
C GLY A 79 -7.48 10.51 14.83
N PRO A 80 -8.12 10.10 15.93
CA PRO A 80 -7.80 8.86 16.63
C PRO A 80 -8.12 7.66 15.74
N ALA A 81 -7.16 6.74 15.67
CA ALA A 81 -7.26 5.45 15.00
C ALA A 81 -8.64 4.82 15.18
N SER A 82 -9.40 4.72 14.09
CA SER A 82 -10.55 3.85 14.01
C SER A 82 -10.01 2.42 13.99
N ASN A 83 -9.82 1.88 15.19
CA ASN A 83 -9.70 0.45 15.43
C ASN A 83 -10.86 -0.22 14.69
N GLY A 84 -10.55 -0.86 13.56
CA GLY A 84 -11.46 -1.75 12.87
C GLY A 84 -11.70 -2.96 13.76
N ASP A 85 -12.70 -2.85 14.64
CA ASP A 85 -13.35 -3.98 15.28
C ASP A 85 -13.98 -4.83 14.16
N ALA A 86 -13.18 -5.74 13.62
CA ALA A 86 -13.66 -6.83 12.80
C ALA A 86 -14.39 -7.80 13.74
N ALA A 87 -15.63 -7.47 14.08
CA ALA A 87 -16.57 -8.39 14.68
C ALA A 87 -16.86 -9.53 13.69
N VAL A 88 -15.99 -10.55 13.70
CA VAL A 88 -16.26 -11.85 13.11
C VAL A 88 -17.34 -12.51 13.96
N ALA A 89 -18.60 -12.29 13.59
CA ALA A 89 -19.73 -13.03 14.11
C ALA A 89 -19.59 -14.52 13.73
N THR A 90 -19.11 -15.31 14.68
CA THR A 90 -19.19 -16.78 14.63
C THR A 90 -20.67 -17.18 14.66
N ARG A 91 -21.19 -17.69 13.53
CA ARG A 91 -22.50 -18.35 13.47
C ARG A 91 -22.41 -19.68 14.24
N PRO A 92 -23.29 -19.98 15.21
CA PRO A 92 -23.41 -21.32 15.75
C PRO A 92 -24.23 -22.19 14.78
N LYS A 93 -23.82 -23.45 14.74
CA LYS A 93 -24.36 -24.56 13.95
C LYS A 93 -25.65 -25.06 14.61
N SER A 94 -26.72 -25.19 13.82
CA SER A 94 -27.86 -26.07 14.10
C SER A 94 -28.02 -27.02 12.94
#